data_AF-A0A6C2UVP3-F1
#
_entry.id   AF-A0A6C2UVP3-F1
#
_cell.length_a   1.000
_cell.length_b   1.000
_cell.length_c   1.000
_cell.angle_alpha   90.00
_cell.angle_beta   90.00
_cell.angle_gamma   90.00
#
_symmetry.space_group_name_H-M   'P 1'
#
loop_
_entity.id
_entity.type
_entity.pdbx_description
1 polymer ?
#
loop_
_entity_poly.entity_id
_entity_poly.type
_entity_poly.pdbx_seq_one_letter_code
_entity_poly.pdbx_strand_id
1 'polypeptide(L)'
;MLMQATDEKKADPKSADDLTVYLLTSRGGLGAEEMLSFKRAYWDIENGAHQRLDCSRLQEDKSRVRTRSNAHNLGLFRRTALSLARHWIEHQPNARKATTNGFIAAMRKDNSELAFRLVTAKTPKWLPSITKETT
;
A
#
# COMPACT_ATOMS: atom_id res chain seq x y z
N MET A 1 -10.16 10.11 7.38
CA MET A 1 -9.32 9.24 8.22
C MET A 1 -10.26 8.42 9.07
N LEU A 2 -10.19 7.09 9.00
CA LEU A 2 -11.02 6.19 9.82
C LEU A 2 -10.24 5.91 11.11
N MET A 3 -10.81 6.25 12.25
CA MET A 3 -10.19 6.08 13.56
C MET A 3 -11.00 5.07 14.35
N GLN A 4 -10.33 4.14 15.03
CA GLN A 4 -10.96 3.16 15.91
C GLN A 4 -10.70 3.54 17.37
N ALA A 5 -11.75 3.47 18.18
CA ALA A 5 -11.66 3.50 19.62
C ALA A 5 -12.21 2.18 20.16
N THR A 6 -11.47 1.55 21.08
CA THR A 6 -11.90 0.38 21.85
C THR A 6 -12.07 0.80 23.29
N ASP A 7 -13.15 0.36 23.95
CA ASP A 7 -13.31 0.59 25.38
C ASP A 7 -12.32 -0.30 26.15
N GLU A 8 -11.29 0.30 26.76
CA GLU A 8 -10.20 -0.42 27.42
C GLU A 8 -10.67 -1.24 28.63
N LYS A 9 -11.88 -0.99 29.16
CA LYS A 9 -12.34 -1.56 30.42
C LYS A 9 -13.03 -2.92 30.31
N LYS A 10 -13.12 -3.53 29.12
CA LYS A 10 -14.00 -4.69 28.92
C LYS A 10 -13.50 -5.75 27.93
N ALA A 11 -12.19 -6.01 27.88
CA ALA A 11 -11.68 -7.12 27.08
C ALA A 11 -11.67 -8.42 27.91
N ASP A 12 -12.81 -9.10 28.04
CA ASP A 12 -12.85 -10.52 28.40
C ASP A 12 -12.55 -11.35 27.14
N PRO A 13 -11.44 -12.11 27.09
CA PRO A 13 -11.03 -12.85 25.89
C PRO A 13 -11.96 -14.02 25.51
N LYS A 14 -13.03 -14.33 26.28
CA LYS A 14 -13.93 -15.45 26.02
C LYS A 14 -15.34 -15.12 25.52
N SER A 15 -15.75 -13.85 25.45
CA SER A 15 -17.05 -13.50 24.84
C SER A 15 -16.87 -13.08 23.39
N ALA A 16 -17.36 -13.90 22.46
CA ALA A 16 -17.33 -13.61 21.02
C ALA A 16 -18.13 -12.35 20.59
N ASP A 17 -18.83 -11.71 21.53
CA ASP A 17 -19.75 -10.59 21.29
C ASP A 17 -19.20 -9.20 21.63
N ASP A 18 -17.97 -9.03 22.16
CA ASP A 18 -17.56 -7.76 22.82
C ASP A 18 -16.49 -6.93 22.10
N LEU A 19 -16.42 -6.96 20.76
CA LEU A 19 -15.66 -5.95 20.01
C LEU A 19 -16.60 -5.04 19.23
N THR A 20 -17.42 -4.28 19.96
CA THR A 20 -18.08 -3.11 19.37
C THR A 20 -17.00 -2.11 18.96
N VAL A 21 -16.82 -1.92 17.65
CA VAL A 21 -15.87 -0.96 17.10
C VAL A 21 -16.62 0.30 16.69
N TYR A 22 -16.27 1.43 17.31
CA TYR A 22 -16.77 2.73 16.88
C TYR A 22 -15.94 3.25 15.71
N LEU A 23 -16.61 3.63 14.63
CA LEU A 23 -16.00 4.18 13.42
C LEU A 23 -16.40 5.64 13.28
N LEU A 24 -15.42 6.51 13.05
CA LEU A 24 -15.60 7.95 12.87
C LEU A 24 -15.12 8.36 11.48
N THR A 25 -15.87 9.24 10.81
CA THR A 25 -15.54 9.74 9.47
C THR A 25 -15.98 11.19 9.31
N SER A 26 -15.15 11.99 8.64
CA SER A 26 -15.52 13.35 8.22
C SER A 26 -16.36 13.38 6.94
N ARG A 27 -16.55 12.24 6.27
CA ARG A 27 -17.37 12.11 5.07
C ARG A 27 -18.82 11.83 5.47
N GLY A 28 -19.70 12.80 5.24
CA GLY A 28 -21.14 12.66 5.48
C GLY A 28 -21.81 11.65 4.55
N GLY A 29 -22.98 11.16 4.97
CA GLY A 29 -23.85 10.30 4.16
C GLY A 29 -23.40 8.84 4.02
N LEU A 30 -22.39 8.39 4.77
CA LEU A 30 -21.97 6.99 4.75
C LEU A 30 -22.88 6.13 5.63
N GLY A 31 -23.42 5.07 5.05
CA GLY A 31 -24.15 4.03 5.77
C GLY A 31 -23.22 3.06 6.51
N ALA A 32 -23.78 2.25 7.41
CA ALA A 32 -23.02 1.28 8.19
C ALA A 32 -22.24 0.27 7.33
N GLU A 33 -22.84 -0.22 6.23
CA GLU A 33 -22.20 -1.17 5.31
C GLU A 33 -20.99 -0.57 4.59
N GLU A 34 -21.10 0.69 4.15
CA GLU A 34 -19.99 1.40 3.52
C GLU A 34 -18.84 1.63 4.53
N MET A 35 -19.17 1.99 5.77
CA MET A 35 -18.18 2.14 6.84
C MET A 35 -17.47 0.81 7.14
N LEU A 36 -18.21 -0.30 7.19
CA LEU A 36 -17.64 -1.63 7.35
C LEU A 36 -16.73 -2.01 6.17
N SER A 37 -17.14 -1.70 4.94
CA SER A 37 -16.33 -1.93 3.74
C SER A 37 -15.00 -1.18 3.82
N PHE A 38 -15.01 0.10 4.20
CA PHE A 38 -13.77 0.86 4.43
C PHE A 38 -12.92 0.27 5.56
N LYS A 39 -13.54 -0.18 6.65
CA LYS A 39 -12.82 -0.82 7.75
C LYS A 39 -12.16 -2.13 7.34
N ARG A 40 -12.79 -2.91 6.46
CA ARG A 40 -12.19 -4.12 5.89
C ARG A 40 -11.09 -3.78 4.87
N ALA A 41 -11.29 -2.77 4.03
CA ALA A 41 -10.29 -2.31 3.07
C ALA A 41 -9.01 -1.81 3.76
N TYR A 42 -9.11 -1.24 4.97
CA TYR A 42 -7.94 -0.89 5.78
C TYR A 42 -6.96 -2.06 5.97
N TRP A 43 -7.47 -3.30 6.14
CA TRP A 43 -6.62 -4.48 6.30
C TRP A 43 -5.78 -4.79 5.05
N ASP A 44 -6.16 -4.30 3.87
CA ASP A 44 -5.32 -4.43 2.67
C ASP A 44 -4.04 -3.57 2.77
N ILE A 45 -4.01 -2.56 3.63
CA ILE A 45 -2.77 -1.83 3.93
C ILE A 45 -1.85 -2.71 4.77
N GLU A 46 -2.35 -3.29 5.85
CA GLU A 46 -1.57 -4.16 6.75
C GLU A 46 -1.10 -5.44 6.03
N ASN A 47 -2.04 -6.23 5.52
CA ASN A 47 -1.73 -7.50 4.90
C ASN A 47 -1.15 -7.31 3.49
N GLY A 48 -1.63 -6.31 2.77
CA GLY A 48 -1.29 -6.12 1.37
C GLY A 48 -0.09 -5.19 1.13
N ALA A 49 0.28 -4.31 2.07
CA ALA A 49 1.46 -3.45 1.93
C ALA A 49 2.55 -3.82 2.95
N HIS A 50 2.24 -3.80 4.25
CA HIS A 50 3.25 -4.01 5.31
C HIS A 50 3.94 -5.37 5.17
N GLN A 51 3.20 -6.47 5.10
CA GLN A 51 3.80 -7.81 4.96
C GLN A 51 4.76 -7.93 3.76
N ARG A 52 4.45 -7.25 2.64
CA ARG A 52 5.26 -7.28 1.41
C ARG A 52 6.53 -6.44 1.53
N LEU A 53 6.45 -5.30 2.23
CA LEU A 53 7.58 -4.42 2.54
C LEU A 53 8.51 -5.06 3.57
N ASP A 54 7.95 -5.47 4.70
CA ASP A 54 8.68 -5.82 5.92
C ASP A 54 9.37 -7.19 5.74
N CYS A 55 8.57 -8.21 5.41
CA CYS A 55 8.98 -9.61 5.55
C CYS A 55 9.18 -10.36 4.23
N SER A 56 8.31 -10.15 3.24
CA SER A 56 8.23 -11.06 2.09
C SER A 56 9.39 -10.91 1.10
N ARG A 57 9.36 -9.87 0.25
CA ARG A 57 10.29 -9.76 -0.89
C ARG A 57 11.12 -8.49 -0.91
N LEU A 58 10.63 -7.39 -0.34
CA LEU A 58 11.37 -6.12 -0.26
C LEU A 58 12.26 -6.04 0.99
N GLN A 59 11.96 -6.87 2.00
CA GLN A 59 12.81 -7.17 3.16
C GLN A 59 13.30 -5.91 3.87
N GLU A 60 12.40 -4.97 4.15
CA GLU A 60 12.71 -3.73 4.85
C GLU A 60 13.29 -4.02 6.24
N ASP A 61 12.74 -5.01 6.96
CA ASP A 61 13.22 -5.42 8.30
C ASP A 61 14.65 -5.94 8.30
N LYS A 62 15.08 -6.55 7.19
CA LYS A 62 16.43 -7.10 7.02
C LYS A 62 17.42 -6.06 6.49
N SER A 63 16.99 -4.80 6.32
CA SER A 63 17.84 -3.73 5.81
C SER A 63 19.02 -3.46 6.74
N ARG A 64 20.24 -3.53 6.20
CA ARG A 64 21.47 -3.22 6.95
C ARG A 64 21.93 -1.76 6.78
N VAL A 65 21.15 -0.94 6.07
CA VAL A 65 21.46 0.49 5.88
C VAL A 65 21.29 1.21 7.22
N ARG A 66 22.38 1.77 7.77
CA ARG A 66 22.39 2.43 9.09
C ARG A 66 22.36 3.95 9.03
N THR A 67 22.57 4.55 7.86
CA THR A 67 22.47 6.00 7.68
C THR A 67 21.03 6.40 7.45
N ARG A 68 20.52 7.35 8.23
CA ARG A 68 19.12 7.80 8.16
C ARG A 68 18.67 8.24 6.76
N SER A 69 19.47 9.06 6.08
CA SER A 69 19.16 9.54 4.71
C SER A 69 19.10 8.39 3.71
N ASN A 70 20.06 7.46 3.79
CA ASN A 70 20.11 6.31 2.89
C ASN A 70 18.95 5.34 3.16
N ALA A 71 18.60 5.12 4.43
CA ALA A 71 17.47 4.29 4.81
C ALA A 71 16.15 4.90 4.31
N HIS A 72 16.00 6.22 4.42
CA HIS A 72 14.86 6.95 3.89
C HIS A 72 14.74 6.80 2.37
N ASN A 73 15.83 7.06 1.63
CA ASN A 73 15.84 6.93 0.17
C ASN A 73 15.51 5.49 -0.27
N LEU A 74 16.10 4.48 0.39
CA LEU A 74 15.81 3.09 0.10
C LEU A 74 14.35 2.72 0.41
N GLY A 75 13.81 3.23 1.51
CA GLY A 75 12.40 3.06 1.87
C GLY A 75 11.45 3.66 0.83
N LEU A 76 11.80 4.84 0.28
CA LEU A 76 11.04 5.44 -0.82
C LEU A 76 11.02 4.53 -2.05
N PHE A 77 12.19 4.04 -2.50
CA PHE A 77 12.27 3.15 -3.67
C PHE A 77 11.50 1.83 -3.46
N ARG A 78 11.56 1.26 -2.24
CA ARG A 78 10.80 0.05 -1.90
C ARG A 78 9.29 0.29 -2.00
N ARG A 79 8.78 1.39 -1.44
CA ARG A 79 7.36 1.77 -1.52
C ARG A 79 6.93 2.01 -2.98
N THR A 80 7.75 2.68 -3.78
CA THR A 80 7.48 2.86 -5.21
C THR A 80 7.42 1.52 -5.95
N ALA A 81 8.37 0.62 -5.71
CA ALA A 81 8.38 -0.72 -6.30
C ALA A 81 7.15 -1.54 -5.86
N LEU A 82 6.73 -1.42 -4.60
CA LEU A 82 5.50 -2.06 -4.12
C LEU A 82 4.27 -1.55 -4.85
N SER A 83 4.11 -0.24 -5.04
CA SER A 83 2.97 0.34 -5.75
C SER A 83 2.87 -0.19 -7.19
N LEU A 84 4.00 -0.26 -7.90
CA LEU A 84 4.06 -0.85 -9.24
C LEU A 84 3.73 -2.34 -9.21
N ALA A 85 4.25 -3.08 -8.23
CA ALA A 85 3.97 -4.50 -8.08
C ALA A 85 2.49 -4.77 -7.82
N ARG A 86 1.84 -3.97 -6.95
CA ARG A 86 0.41 -4.08 -6.64
C ARG A 86 -0.44 -3.88 -7.89
N HIS A 87 -0.19 -2.80 -8.62
CA HIS A 87 -0.89 -2.52 -9.86
C HIS A 87 -0.71 -3.65 -10.89
N TRP A 88 0.50 -4.18 -11.04
CA TRP A 88 0.76 -5.30 -11.94
C TRP A 88 0.05 -6.60 -11.49
N ILE A 89 0.05 -6.90 -10.19
CA ILE A 89 -0.60 -8.09 -9.61
C ILE A 89 -2.11 -8.05 -9.89
N GLU A 90 -2.76 -6.90 -9.71
CA GLU A 90 -4.20 -6.72 -9.95
C GLU A 90 -4.60 -6.99 -11.40
N HIS A 91 -3.69 -6.77 -12.35
CA HIS A 91 -3.93 -6.97 -13.78
C HIS A 91 -3.38 -8.30 -14.30
N GLN A 92 -2.87 -9.17 -13.43
CA GLN A 92 -2.25 -10.41 -13.85
C GLN A 92 -3.29 -11.53 -14.02
N PRO A 93 -3.55 -12.03 -15.26
CA PRO A 93 -4.56 -13.05 -15.51
C PRO A 93 -4.23 -14.41 -14.86
N ASN A 94 -2.96 -14.68 -14.61
CA ASN A 94 -2.53 -15.92 -13.96
C ASN A 94 -2.29 -15.69 -12.46
N ALA A 95 -3.23 -16.17 -11.63
CA ALA A 95 -3.17 -16.07 -10.17
C ALA A 95 -1.85 -16.61 -9.56
N ARG A 96 -1.25 -17.65 -10.16
CA ARG A 96 0.05 -18.20 -9.68
C ARG A 96 1.21 -17.22 -9.87
N LYS A 97 1.10 -16.33 -10.86
CA LYS A 97 2.07 -15.27 -11.12
C LYS A 97 1.70 -13.95 -10.45
N ALA A 98 0.47 -13.80 -9.93
CA ALA A 98 -0.03 -12.61 -9.26
C ALA A 98 0.57 -12.45 -7.85
N THR A 99 1.90 -12.42 -7.78
CA THR A 99 2.69 -12.31 -6.54
C THR A 99 3.82 -11.32 -6.73
N THR A 100 4.39 -10.81 -5.63
CA THR A 100 5.56 -9.92 -5.70
C THR A 100 6.76 -10.63 -6.34
N ASN A 101 6.91 -11.94 -6.16
CA ASN A 101 7.92 -12.73 -6.85
C ASN A 101 7.66 -12.82 -8.36
N GLY A 102 6.40 -13.01 -8.75
CA GLY A 102 5.99 -12.97 -10.15
C GLY A 102 6.26 -11.62 -10.80
N PHE A 103 6.00 -10.51 -10.09
CA PHE A 103 6.34 -9.16 -10.55
C PHE A 103 7.85 -8.99 -10.73
N ILE A 104 8.66 -9.34 -9.73
CA ILE A 104 10.13 -9.23 -9.83
C ILE A 104 10.66 -10.13 -10.95
N ALA A 105 10.11 -11.34 -11.11
CA ALA A 105 10.45 -12.22 -12.20
C ALA A 105 10.06 -11.61 -13.56
N ALA A 106 8.89 -10.98 -13.69
CA ALA A 106 8.47 -10.31 -14.91
C ALA A 106 9.38 -9.11 -15.26
N MET A 107 9.74 -8.30 -14.25
CA MET A 107 10.67 -7.18 -14.41
C MET A 107 12.08 -7.65 -14.80
N ARG A 108 12.49 -8.85 -14.35
CA ARG A 108 13.78 -9.48 -14.72
C ARG A 108 13.75 -10.21 -16.06
N LYS A 109 12.61 -10.82 -16.40
CA LYS A 109 12.49 -11.74 -17.53
C LYS A 109 12.38 -11.00 -18.85
N ASP A 110 11.79 -9.80 -18.91
CA ASP A 110 11.62 -9.09 -20.19
C ASP A 110 11.67 -7.54 -20.22
N ASN A 111 11.51 -6.74 -19.14
CA ASN A 111 11.68 -5.27 -19.29
C ASN A 111 11.63 -4.44 -17.99
N SER A 112 12.79 -4.11 -17.40
CA SER A 112 12.85 -2.95 -16.50
C SER A 112 12.69 -1.63 -17.27
N GLU A 113 12.85 -1.64 -18.60
CA GLU A 113 12.78 -0.43 -19.44
C GLU A 113 11.45 0.30 -19.30
N LEU A 114 10.29 -0.38 -19.23
CA LEU A 114 8.99 0.29 -19.08
C LEU A 114 8.86 0.97 -17.71
N ALA A 115 9.30 0.30 -16.64
CA ALA A 115 9.31 0.89 -15.31
C ALA A 115 10.29 2.08 -15.23
N PHE A 116 11.47 1.95 -15.83
CA PHE A 116 12.42 3.05 -15.93
C PHE A 116 11.88 4.19 -16.79
N ARG A 117 11.29 3.94 -17.96
CA ARG A 117 10.68 4.95 -18.83
C ARG A 117 9.57 5.72 -18.13
N LEU A 118 8.80 5.07 -17.26
CA LEU A 118 7.80 5.74 -16.44
C LEU A 118 8.45 6.69 -15.41
N VAL A 119 9.47 6.20 -14.68
CA VAL A 119 10.13 6.96 -13.61
C VAL A 119 11.06 8.06 -14.15
N THR A 120 11.61 7.88 -15.34
CA THR A 120 12.49 8.85 -16.02
C THR A 120 11.75 9.67 -17.08
N ALA A 121 10.43 9.51 -17.22
CA ALA A 121 9.64 10.31 -18.15
C ALA A 121 9.79 11.79 -17.80
N LYS A 122 10.47 12.54 -18.66
CA LYS A 122 10.69 13.99 -18.49
C LYS A 122 9.38 14.80 -18.65
N THR A 123 8.41 14.24 -19.36
CA THR A 123 7.08 14.83 -19.60
C THR A 123 5.99 13.75 -19.55
N PRO A 124 5.56 13.31 -18.35
CA PRO A 124 4.48 12.34 -18.22
C PRO A 124 3.14 13.00 -18.60
N LYS A 125 2.53 12.56 -19.70
CA LYS A 125 1.24 13.09 -20.21
C LYS A 125 0.05 12.89 -19.26
N TRP A 126 0.20 12.03 -18.25
CA TRP A 126 -0.82 11.70 -17.26
C TRP A 126 -0.73 12.54 -15.98
N LEU A 127 0.34 13.33 -15.79
CA LEU A 127 0.40 14.30 -14.69
C LEU A 127 -0.42 15.54 -15.07
N PRO A 128 -1.21 16.11 -14.14
CA PRO A 128 -1.83 17.41 -14.35
C PRO A 128 -0.76 18.43 -14.74
N SER A 129 -0.97 19.12 -15.86
CA SER A 129 -0.12 20.24 -16.23
C SER A 129 -0.22 21.30 -15.14
N ILE A 130 0.90 21.59 -14.47
CA ILE A 130 0.97 22.71 -13.53
C ILE A 130 0.87 23.98 -14.38
N THR A 131 -0.36 24.48 -14.56
CA THR A 131 -0.59 25.84 -15.05
C THR A 131 -0.06 26.77 -13.98
N LYS A 132 1.10 27.38 -14.24
CA LYS A 132 1.54 28.52 -13.44
C LYS A 132 0.50 29.62 -13.66
N GLU A 133 -0.35 29.88 -12.67
CA GLU A 133 -1.12 31.11 -12.65
C GLU A 133 -0.13 32.26 -12.54
N THR A 134 0.13 32.91 -13.68
CA THR A 134 0.87 34.17 -13.76
C THR A 134 0.06 35.22 -13.02
N THR A 135 0.60 35.64 -11.87
CA THR A 135 0.21 36.85 -11.14
C THR A 135 0.70 38.08 -11.89
#